data_AF-Q66U59-F1
#
_entry.id   AF-Q66U59-F1
#
_cell.length_a   1.000
_cell.length_b   1.000
_cell.length_c   1.000
_cell.angle_alpha   90.00
_cell.angle_beta   90.00
_cell.angle_gamma   90.00
#
_symmetry.space_group_name_H-M   'P 1'
#
loop_
_entity.id
_entity.type
_entity.pdbx_description
1 polymer ?
#
loop_
_entity_poly.entity_id
_entity_poly.type
_entity_poly.pdbx_seq_one_letter_code
_entity_poly.pdbx_strand_id
1 'polypeptide(L)'
;MKFILLLFSIIFFTFIVEISCYNLPDESYYNTTRLWGIRDCERKFKLSDDERQFWWSWKVPPNPTKCFAQCVFHAIGWYDSNGRFNLARVQWHYRQMGHRITPNKYKMRRCMRRNDPCNNVTYLWKCFLDFNARGFMDTIQLRIAKRF
;
A
#
# COMPACT_ATOMS: atom_id res chain seq x y z
N MET A 1 -0.62 -46.39 -15.07
CA MET A 1 -1.73 -45.48 -14.68
C MET A 1 -1.70 -45.00 -13.23
N LYS A 2 -1.46 -45.86 -12.22
CA LYS A 2 -1.44 -45.43 -10.80
C LYS A 2 -0.37 -44.39 -10.43
N PHE A 3 0.79 -44.40 -11.09
CA PHE A 3 1.88 -43.44 -10.82
C PHE A 3 1.61 -42.01 -11.33
N ILE A 4 0.80 -41.86 -12.38
CA ILE A 4 0.49 -40.53 -12.96
C ILE A 4 -0.51 -39.77 -12.07
N LEU A 5 -1.45 -40.49 -11.44
CA LEU A 5 -2.41 -39.91 -10.48
C LEU A 5 -1.72 -39.42 -9.19
N LEU A 6 -0.66 -40.08 -8.75
CA LEU A 6 0.15 -39.66 -7.59
C LEU A 6 0.99 -38.41 -7.89
N LEU A 7 1.52 -38.27 -9.11
CA LEU A 7 2.25 -37.07 -9.52
C LEU A 7 1.33 -35.85 -9.63
N PHE A 8 0.10 -36.02 -10.14
CA PHE A 8 -0.88 -34.93 -10.19
C PHE A 8 -1.37 -34.50 -8.81
N SER A 9 -1.55 -35.42 -7.85
CA SER A 9 -1.97 -35.05 -6.49
C SER A 9 -0.88 -34.30 -5.72
N ILE A 10 0.40 -34.65 -5.91
CA ILE A 10 1.53 -33.95 -5.29
C ILE A 10 1.67 -32.53 -5.85
N ILE A 11 1.56 -32.35 -7.18
CA ILE A 11 1.63 -31.03 -7.83
C ILE A 11 0.45 -30.14 -7.41
N PHE A 12 -0.74 -30.71 -7.23
CA PHE A 12 -1.91 -29.97 -6.75
C PHE A 12 -1.77 -29.56 -5.27
N PHE A 13 -1.19 -30.42 -4.42
CA PHE A 13 -0.90 -30.09 -3.02
C PHE A 13 0.19 -29.02 -2.87
N THR A 14 1.22 -29.01 -3.74
CA THR A 14 2.21 -27.91 -3.71
C THR A 14 1.62 -26.57 -4.17
N PHE A 15 0.64 -26.58 -5.09
CA PHE A 15 -0.05 -25.35 -5.52
C PHE A 15 -1.02 -24.80 -4.47
N ILE A 16 -1.66 -25.65 -3.66
CA ILE A 16 -2.58 -25.18 -2.60
C ILE A 16 -1.78 -24.57 -1.42
N VAL A 17 -0.58 -25.05 -1.14
CA VAL A 17 0.26 -24.53 -0.03
C VAL A 17 0.88 -23.15 -0.36
N GLU A 18 0.98 -22.76 -1.63
CA GLU A 18 1.45 -21.41 -1.99
C GLU A 18 0.42 -20.28 -1.77
N ILE A 19 -0.84 -20.61 -1.44
CA ILE A 19 -1.90 -19.59 -1.24
C ILE A 19 -1.86 -19.00 0.20
N SER A 20 -1.07 -19.57 1.12
CA SER A 20 -1.07 -19.18 2.53
C SER A 20 0.31 -18.81 3.08
N CYS A 21 1.09 -18.03 2.33
CA CYS A 21 2.25 -17.34 2.89
C CYS A 21 1.97 -15.84 2.93
N TYR A 22 1.36 -15.43 4.04
CA TYR A 22 1.12 -14.07 4.46
C TYR A 22 2.42 -13.26 4.47
N ASN A 23 2.68 -12.48 3.43
CA ASN A 23 3.74 -11.46 3.43
C ASN A 23 3.24 -10.16 4.10
N LEU A 24 2.64 -10.26 5.28
CA LEU A 24 2.61 -9.11 6.19
C LEU A 24 4.06 -8.85 6.57
N PRO A 25 4.61 -7.63 6.41
CA PRO A 25 6.00 -7.38 6.75
C PRO A 25 6.24 -7.78 8.22
N ASP A 26 7.19 -8.70 8.41
CA ASP A 26 7.62 -9.16 9.73
C ASP A 26 8.07 -7.96 10.57
N GLU A 27 7.50 -7.84 11.77
CA GLU A 27 7.77 -6.77 12.73
C GLU A 27 9.26 -6.69 13.09
N SER A 28 9.98 -7.81 12.98
CA SER A 28 11.42 -7.90 13.26
C SER A 28 12.27 -7.05 12.30
N TYR A 29 11.83 -6.87 11.05
CA TYR A 29 12.61 -6.18 10.00
C TYR A 29 12.26 -4.69 9.87
N TYR A 30 11.04 -4.28 10.26
CA TYR A 30 10.50 -2.94 10.03
C TYR A 30 9.97 -2.25 11.30
N ASN A 31 10.62 -2.42 12.45
CA ASN A 31 10.27 -1.68 13.68
C ASN A 31 10.58 -0.17 13.55
N THR A 32 9.70 0.58 12.87
CA THR A 32 9.79 2.03 12.73
C THR A 32 8.50 2.68 13.19
N THR A 33 8.58 3.93 13.66
CA THR A 33 7.43 4.74 14.08
C THR A 33 6.32 4.80 13.03
N ARG A 34 6.67 4.66 11.74
CA ARG A 34 5.71 4.73 10.64
C ARG A 34 4.99 3.42 10.39
N LEU A 35 5.66 2.28 10.51
CA LEU A 35 4.96 1.00 10.46
C LEU A 35 3.93 0.95 11.59
N TRP A 36 4.33 1.34 12.81
CA TRP A 36 3.43 1.44 13.95
C TRP A 36 2.27 2.39 13.68
N GLY A 37 2.52 3.56 13.07
CA GLY A 37 1.45 4.46 12.65
C GLY A 37 0.46 3.84 11.66
N ILE A 38 0.92 2.98 10.74
CA ILE A 38 0.02 2.22 9.85
C ILE A 38 -0.78 1.19 10.65
N ARG A 39 -0.14 0.44 11.57
CA ARG A 39 -0.84 -0.52 12.45
C ARG A 39 -1.86 0.17 13.35
N ASP A 40 -1.59 1.38 13.82
CA ASP A 40 -2.56 2.21 14.54
C ASP A 40 -3.76 2.56 13.66
N CYS A 41 -3.54 2.87 12.37
CA CYS A 41 -4.64 3.05 11.43
C CYS A 41 -5.47 1.77 11.29
N GLU A 42 -4.83 0.60 11.14
CA GLU A 42 -5.54 -0.69 11.01
C GLU A 42 -6.42 -0.98 12.24
N ARG A 43 -5.88 -0.77 13.45
CA ARG A 43 -6.62 -0.92 14.71
C ARG A 43 -7.73 0.10 14.86
N LYS A 44 -7.45 1.37 14.60
CA LYS A 44 -8.40 2.48 14.72
C LYS A 44 -9.63 2.26 13.85
N PHE A 45 -9.42 1.79 12.62
CA PHE A 45 -10.48 1.55 11.64
C PHE A 45 -11.02 0.11 11.66
N LYS A 46 -10.50 -0.74 12.56
CA LYS A 46 -10.91 -2.14 12.74
C LYS A 46 -10.93 -2.92 11.42
N LEU A 47 -9.83 -2.81 10.65
CA LEU A 47 -9.73 -3.52 9.38
C LEU A 47 -9.83 -5.03 9.58
N SER A 48 -10.68 -5.67 8.77
CA SER A 48 -10.71 -7.13 8.68
C SER A 48 -9.40 -7.67 8.11
N ASP A 49 -9.11 -8.92 8.41
CA ASP A 49 -7.89 -9.60 7.95
C ASP A 49 -7.81 -9.61 6.41
N ASP A 50 -8.93 -9.86 5.75
CA ASP A 50 -9.06 -9.80 4.29
C ASP A 50 -8.74 -8.40 3.75
N GLU A 51 -9.28 -7.34 4.37
CA GLU A 51 -9.01 -5.98 3.92
C GLU A 51 -7.52 -5.62 4.12
N ARG A 52 -6.93 -5.99 5.26
CA ARG A 52 -5.49 -5.83 5.50
C ARG A 52 -4.68 -6.51 4.41
N GLN A 53 -5.06 -7.72 4.00
CA GLN A 53 -4.37 -8.45 2.94
C GLN A 53 -4.40 -7.72 1.60
N PHE A 54 -5.53 -7.12 1.20
CA PHE A 54 -5.61 -6.31 -0.02
C PHE A 54 -4.60 -5.14 0.04
N TRP A 55 -4.60 -4.38 1.13
CA TRP A 55 -3.73 -3.22 1.28
C TRP A 55 -2.24 -3.59 1.25
N TRP A 56 -1.85 -4.64 1.98
CA TRP A 56 -0.46 -5.14 1.99
C TRP A 56 -0.03 -5.83 0.70
N SER A 57 -1.00 -6.29 -0.11
CA SER A 57 -0.76 -6.78 -1.47
C SER A 57 -0.80 -5.67 -2.53
N TRP A 58 -0.77 -4.40 -2.10
CA TRP A 58 -0.79 -3.22 -2.98
C TRP A 58 -2.02 -3.14 -3.88
N LYS A 59 -3.16 -3.60 -3.38
CA LYS A 59 -4.46 -3.54 -4.05
C LYS A 59 -5.44 -2.71 -3.21
N VAL A 60 -6.39 -2.06 -3.88
CA VAL A 60 -7.51 -1.41 -3.19
C VAL A 60 -8.62 -2.45 -3.04
N PRO A 61 -9.11 -2.74 -1.82
CA PRO A 61 -10.20 -3.68 -1.61
C PRO A 61 -11.50 -3.18 -2.28
N PRO A 62 -12.44 -4.06 -2.65
CA PRO A 62 -13.69 -3.67 -3.31
C PRO A 62 -14.54 -2.70 -2.48
N ASN A 63 -14.59 -2.93 -1.16
CA ASN A 63 -15.29 -2.10 -0.19
C ASN A 63 -14.29 -1.55 0.84
N PRO A 64 -13.50 -0.53 0.48
CA PRO A 64 -12.45 -0.01 1.34
C PRO A 64 -13.03 0.69 2.56
N THR A 65 -12.48 0.42 3.73
CA THR A 65 -12.85 1.13 4.96
C THR A 65 -12.55 2.62 4.81
N LYS A 66 -13.57 3.44 5.10
CA LYS A 66 -13.50 4.90 4.93
C LYS A 66 -12.36 5.49 5.77
N CYS A 67 -11.65 6.47 5.19
CA CYS A 67 -10.52 7.19 5.80
C CYS A 67 -9.24 6.37 6.08
N PHE A 68 -9.21 5.05 5.86
CA PHE A 68 -8.02 4.24 6.15
C PHE A 68 -6.80 4.72 5.34
N ALA A 69 -6.93 4.85 4.02
CA ALA A 69 -5.84 5.30 3.15
C ALA A 69 -5.32 6.71 3.51
N GLN A 70 -6.22 7.60 3.96
CA GLN A 70 -5.82 8.92 4.47
C GLN A 70 -4.96 8.80 5.72
N CYS A 71 -5.36 7.96 6.67
CA CYS A 71 -4.58 7.71 7.88
C CYS A 71 -3.18 7.18 7.55
N VAL A 72 -3.08 6.22 6.61
CA VAL A 72 -1.78 5.71 6.15
C VAL A 72 -0.91 6.83 5.57
N PHE A 73 -1.46 7.68 4.70
CA PHE A 73 -0.73 8.80 4.12
C PHE A 73 -0.27 9.82 5.18
N HIS A 74 -1.05 10.03 6.23
CA HIS A 74 -0.63 10.83 7.39
C HIS A 74 0.51 10.14 8.15
N ALA A 75 0.38 8.85 8.47
CA ALA A 75 1.38 8.08 9.20
C ALA A 75 2.74 8.09 8.47
N ILE A 76 2.74 7.97 7.15
CA ILE A 76 3.98 8.05 6.35
C ILE A 76 4.42 9.49 6.05
N GLY A 77 3.72 10.50 6.57
CA GLY A 77 4.10 11.92 6.50
C GLY A 77 4.03 12.52 5.09
N TRP A 78 3.02 12.14 4.30
CA TRP A 78 2.72 12.77 3.01
C TRP A 78 1.76 13.95 3.13
N TYR A 79 1.17 14.14 4.30
CA TYR A 79 0.47 15.36 4.65
C TYR A 79 1.41 16.34 5.37
N ASP A 80 1.21 17.63 5.15
CA ASP A 80 1.87 18.68 5.93
C ASP A 80 1.16 18.93 7.28
N SER A 81 1.72 19.84 8.09
CA SER A 81 1.16 20.22 9.39
C SER A 81 -0.23 20.86 9.30
N ASN A 82 -0.62 21.35 8.13
CA ASN A 82 -1.93 21.94 7.87
C ASN A 82 -2.93 20.91 7.32
N GLY A 83 -2.56 19.63 7.28
CA GLY A 83 -3.42 18.56 6.76
C GLY A 83 -3.58 18.58 5.24
N ARG A 84 -2.65 19.22 4.50
CA ARG A 84 -2.67 19.24 3.02
C ARG A 84 -1.74 18.18 2.45
N PHE A 85 -2.21 17.52 1.40
CA PHE A 85 -1.43 16.51 0.69
C PHE A 85 -0.22 17.15 -0.02
N ASN A 86 0.98 16.69 0.29
CA ASN A 86 2.23 17.24 -0.21
C ASN A 86 2.75 16.43 -1.41
N LEU A 87 2.24 16.75 -2.60
CA LEU A 87 2.66 16.09 -3.84
C LEU A 87 4.16 16.26 -4.15
N ALA A 88 4.75 17.41 -3.81
CA ALA A 88 6.18 17.65 -4.02
C ALA A 88 7.05 16.67 -3.21
N ARG A 89 6.63 16.38 -1.97
CA ARG A 89 7.28 15.38 -1.12
C ARG A 89 7.17 13.97 -1.71
N VAL A 90 6.01 13.58 -2.22
CA VAL A 90 5.85 12.29 -2.92
C VAL A 90 6.77 12.23 -4.13
N GLN A 91 6.80 13.30 -4.94
CA GLN A 91 7.68 13.40 -6.10
C GLN A 91 9.17 13.24 -5.72
N TRP A 92 9.59 13.88 -4.62
CA TRP A 92 10.95 13.76 -4.10
C TRP A 92 11.28 12.31 -3.72
N HIS A 93 10.38 11.63 -3.00
CA HIS A 93 10.63 10.24 -2.61
C HIS A 93 10.69 9.27 -3.80
N TYR A 94 9.88 9.47 -4.84
CA TYR A 94 10.02 8.70 -6.08
C TYR A 94 11.44 8.83 -6.66
N ARG A 95 12.01 10.05 -6.67
CA ARG A 95 13.37 10.29 -7.16
C ARG A 95 14.43 9.63 -6.27
N GLN A 96 14.23 9.63 -4.95
CA GLN A 96 15.13 8.95 -4.00
C GLN A 96 15.20 7.45 -4.27
N MET A 97 14.08 6.84 -4.72
CA MET A 97 14.02 5.45 -5.13
C MET A 97 14.45 5.21 -6.59
N GLY A 98 15.05 6.21 -7.26
CA GLY A 98 15.57 6.09 -8.62
C GLY A 98 14.52 6.15 -9.74
N HIS A 99 13.25 6.46 -9.43
CA HIS A 99 12.19 6.54 -10.43
C HIS A 99 12.29 7.83 -11.25
N ARG A 100 12.51 7.68 -12.57
CA ARG A 100 12.49 8.80 -13.52
C ARG A 100 11.08 9.34 -13.76
N ILE A 101 10.08 8.46 -13.76
CA ILE A 101 8.67 8.80 -13.96
C ILE A 101 8.05 9.12 -12.60
N THR A 102 7.85 10.40 -12.34
CA THR A 102 7.35 10.90 -11.06
C THR A 102 5.98 11.55 -11.17
N PRO A 103 5.13 11.47 -10.13
CA PRO A 103 3.82 12.10 -10.14
C PRO A 103 3.98 13.62 -10.11
N ASN A 104 3.11 14.33 -10.83
CA ASN A 104 3.09 15.78 -10.84
C ASN A 104 1.65 16.30 -10.98
N LYS A 105 1.47 17.62 -10.79
CA LYS A 105 0.15 18.25 -10.77
C LYS A 105 -0.69 17.96 -12.01
N TYR A 106 -0.07 17.86 -13.17
CA TYR A 106 -0.76 17.61 -14.45
C TYR A 106 -1.20 16.16 -14.56
N LYS A 107 -0.29 15.22 -14.27
CA LYS A 107 -0.54 13.77 -14.34
C LYS A 107 -1.56 13.30 -13.29
N MET A 108 -1.50 13.89 -12.10
CA MET A 108 -2.39 13.55 -10.98
C MET A 108 -3.65 14.41 -10.91
N ARG A 109 -3.87 15.32 -11.86
CA ARG A 109 -4.96 16.33 -11.79
C ARG A 109 -6.34 15.72 -11.54
N ARG A 110 -6.67 14.62 -12.23
CA ARG A 110 -7.98 13.95 -12.08
C ARG A 110 -8.16 13.31 -10.70
N CYS A 111 -7.06 12.99 -10.03
CA CYS A 111 -7.01 12.29 -8.75
C CYS A 111 -7.07 13.22 -7.55
N MET A 112 -6.83 14.52 -7.75
CA MET A 112 -6.77 15.51 -6.66
C MET A 112 -8.01 16.41 -6.59
N ARG A 113 -9.06 16.18 -7.40
CA ARG A 113 -10.19 17.09 -7.60
C ARG A 113 -11.45 16.81 -6.75
N ARG A 114 -11.40 15.95 -5.71
CA ARG A 114 -12.61 15.55 -4.97
C ARG A 114 -12.71 16.18 -3.57
N ASN A 115 -13.95 16.51 -3.19
CA ASN A 115 -14.30 17.28 -1.98
C ASN A 115 -14.46 16.44 -0.71
N ASP A 116 -14.51 15.10 -0.78
CA ASP A 116 -14.53 14.25 0.41
C ASP A 116 -13.07 13.92 0.82
N PRO A 117 -12.56 14.50 1.92
CA PRO A 117 -11.16 14.34 2.30
C PRO A 117 -10.77 12.89 2.59
N CYS A 118 -11.70 12.03 3.03
CA CYS A 118 -11.40 10.64 3.34
C CYS A 118 -11.47 9.72 2.11
N ASN A 119 -12.58 9.79 1.37
CA ASN A 119 -12.78 8.91 0.21
C ASN A 119 -11.86 9.28 -0.97
N ASN A 120 -11.44 10.55 -1.05
CA ASN A 120 -10.52 11.00 -2.08
C ASN A 120 -9.15 10.31 -1.99
N VAL A 121 -8.69 9.96 -0.79
CA VAL A 121 -7.35 9.36 -0.64
C VAL A 121 -7.31 7.92 -1.12
N THR A 122 -8.38 7.16 -0.92
CA THR A 122 -8.51 5.81 -1.51
C THR A 122 -8.44 5.87 -3.03
N TYR A 123 -9.12 6.85 -3.64
CA TYR A 123 -9.02 7.08 -5.08
C TYR A 123 -7.62 7.52 -5.51
N LEU A 124 -6.98 8.40 -4.73
CA LEU A 124 -5.61 8.85 -4.97
C LEU A 124 -4.59 7.70 -4.87
N TRP A 125 -4.77 6.77 -3.94
CA TRP A 125 -4.00 5.52 -3.84
C TRP A 125 -4.10 4.71 -5.13
N LYS A 126 -5.32 4.47 -5.60
CA LYS A 126 -5.56 3.80 -6.88
C LYS A 126 -4.88 4.52 -8.04
N CYS A 127 -4.98 5.85 -8.09
CA CYS A 127 -4.31 6.64 -9.11
C CYS A 127 -2.78 6.50 -9.09
N PHE A 128 -2.15 6.41 -7.92
CA PHE A 128 -0.71 6.19 -7.85
C PHE A 128 -0.30 4.80 -8.36
N LEU A 129 -1.10 3.77 -8.04
CA LEU A 129 -0.93 2.43 -8.59
C LEU A 129 -1.05 2.45 -10.12
N ASP A 130 -2.10 3.06 -10.66
CA ASP A 130 -2.35 3.15 -12.10
C ASP A 130 -1.27 3.99 -12.82
N PHE A 131 -0.72 5.01 -12.14
CA PHE A 131 0.31 5.88 -12.71
C PHE A 131 1.68 5.21 -12.80
N ASN A 132 2.16 4.64 -11.68
CA ASN A 132 3.43 3.94 -11.58
C ASN A 132 3.42 3.12 -10.29
N ALA A 133 2.86 1.90 -10.37
CA ALA A 133 2.72 1.00 -9.23
C ALA A 133 4.05 0.74 -8.54
N ARG A 134 5.11 0.38 -9.27
CA ARG A 134 6.43 0.12 -8.67
C ARG A 134 6.95 1.34 -7.91
N GLY A 135 6.93 2.51 -8.53
CA GLY A 135 7.36 3.74 -7.86
C GLY A 135 6.52 4.09 -6.64
N PHE A 136 5.22 3.80 -6.66
CA PHE A 136 4.36 4.02 -5.50
C PHE A 136 4.70 3.09 -4.34
N MET A 137 4.82 1.79 -4.61
CA MET A 137 5.16 0.75 -3.64
C MET A 137 6.52 1.02 -3.01
N ASP A 138 7.55 1.23 -3.83
CA ASP A 138 8.92 1.54 -3.40
C ASP A 138 8.95 2.78 -2.52
N THR A 139 8.16 3.80 -2.87
CA THR A 139 8.10 5.04 -2.11
C THR A 139 7.48 4.82 -0.73
N ILE A 140 6.38 4.07 -0.63
CA ILE A 140 5.77 3.76 0.67
C ILE A 140 6.71 2.89 1.50
N GLN A 141 7.33 1.86 0.90
CA GLN A 141 8.30 1.01 1.58
C GLN A 141 9.50 1.80 2.10
N LEU A 142 10.06 2.72 1.31
CA LEU A 142 11.11 3.64 1.77
C LEU A 142 10.65 4.43 3.00
N ARG A 143 9.40 4.92 2.97
CA ARG A 143 8.87 5.70 4.09
C ARG A 143 8.69 4.85 5.34
N ILE A 144 8.26 3.61 5.20
CA ILE A 144 8.15 2.65 6.29
C ILE A 144 9.54 2.30 6.82
N ALA A 145 10.52 2.05 5.96
CA ALA A 145 11.85 1.59 6.36
C ALA A 145 12.73 2.68 7.00
N LYS A 146 12.53 3.96 6.63
CA LYS A 146 13.37 5.06 7.12
C LYS A 146 13.13 5.31 8.61
N ARG A 147 14.06 4.89 9.46
CA ARG A 147 14.18 5.30 10.87
C ARG A 147 14.55 6.79 10.91
N PHE A 148 13.85 7.56 11.72
CA PHE A 148 14.12 8.98 11.97
C PHE A 148 14.85 9.10 13.29
#